data_AF-S7RNL4-F1
#
_entry.id   AF-S7RNL4-F1
#
_cell.length_a   1.000
_cell.length_b   1.000
_cell.length_c   1.000
_cell.angle_alpha   90.00
_cell.angle_beta   90.00
_cell.angle_gamma   90.00
#
_symmetry.space_group_name_H-M   'P 1'
#
loop_
_entity.id
_entity.type
_entity.pdbx_description
1 polymer ?
#
loop_
_entity_poly.entity_id
_entity_poly.type
_entity_poly.pdbx_seq_one_letter_code
_entity_poly.pdbx_strand_id
1 'polypeptide(L)'
;MRDYCNDDMAHTAQELQLGGAVNLLKELNQVAFEVAEDEQDQEIEAFESGVDIDKCQESNPSYLRTPPASQKLQAPSPSSHKELSQNLKKASEQIIVTNTRKEYNRLWASFTQFCAAIGYAATASAVDAMFPNLPAAFPEWIAVWIMDR
;
A
#
# COMPACT_ATOMS: atom_id res chain seq x y z
N MET A 1 1.73 47.95 -47.38
CA MET A 1 2.77 47.33 -46.53
C MET A 1 2.27 47.52 -45.09
N ARG A 2 1.21 46.81 -44.67
CA ARG A 2 1.09 45.43 -44.16
C ARG A 2 1.88 45.20 -42.86
N ASP A 3 1.30 45.67 -41.76
CA ASP A 3 1.57 45.26 -40.37
C ASP A 3 0.23 45.01 -39.67
N TYR A 4 -0.28 43.77 -39.72
CA TYR A 4 -1.45 43.29 -38.96
C TYR A 4 -1.37 41.77 -38.92
N CYS A 5 -0.66 41.18 -37.94
CA CYS A 5 -0.65 39.74 -37.69
C CYS A 5 0.04 39.36 -36.36
N ASN A 6 -0.24 40.04 -35.23
CA ASN A 6 0.40 39.63 -33.95
C ASN A 6 -0.50 39.61 -32.69
N ASP A 7 -1.75 40.09 -32.72
CA ASP A 7 -2.58 40.10 -31.50
C ASP A 7 -3.38 38.81 -31.24
N ASP A 8 -3.51 37.92 -32.23
CA ASP A 8 -4.42 36.75 -32.15
C ASP A 8 -3.79 35.51 -31.49
N MET A 9 -2.46 35.49 -31.25
CA MET A 9 -1.80 34.37 -30.57
C MET A 9 -1.71 34.53 -29.05
N ALA A 10 -1.90 35.74 -28.51
CA ALA A 10 -1.81 35.99 -27.08
C ALA A 10 -3.07 35.53 -26.32
N HIS A 11 -4.26 35.62 -26.94
CA HIS A 11 -5.52 35.20 -26.31
C HIS A 11 -5.66 33.67 -26.19
N THR A 12 -5.19 32.91 -27.18
CA THR A 12 -5.29 31.44 -27.20
C THR A 12 -4.38 30.76 -26.17
N ALA A 13 -3.22 31.37 -25.86
CA ALA A 13 -2.30 30.86 -24.84
C ALA A 13 -2.86 31.00 -23.41
N GLN A 14 -3.66 32.04 -23.16
CA GLN A 14 -4.26 32.30 -21.84
C GLN A 14 -5.45 31.36 -21.55
N GLU A 15 -6.24 30.99 -22.55
CA GLU A 15 -7.34 30.01 -22.42
C GLU A 15 -6.83 28.57 -22.17
N LEU A 16 -5.72 28.17 -22.81
CA LEU A 16 -5.09 26.86 -22.59
C LEU A 16 -4.51 26.71 -21.18
N GLN A 17 -3.99 27.80 -20.60
CA GLN A 17 -3.50 27.83 -19.22
C GLN A 17 -4.63 27.72 -18.18
N LEU A 18 -5.79 28.32 -18.46
CA LEU A 18 -6.98 28.25 -17.62
C LEU A 18 -7.62 26.85 -17.64
N GLY A 19 -7.67 26.19 -18.80
CA GLY A 19 -8.22 24.83 -18.92
C GLY A 19 -7.47 23.79 -18.09
N GLY A 20 -6.14 23.87 -18.03
CA GLY A 20 -5.31 23.01 -17.19
C GLY A 20 -5.52 23.24 -15.69
N ALA A 21 -5.64 24.50 -15.27
CA ALA A 21 -5.88 24.87 -13.88
C ALA A 21 -7.25 24.36 -13.36
N VAL A 22 -8.27 24.37 -14.22
CA VAL A 22 -9.62 23.85 -13.86
C VAL A 22 -9.61 22.34 -13.64
N ASN A 23 -8.86 21.59 -14.46
CA ASN A 23 -8.74 20.14 -14.27
C ASN A 23 -7.98 19.79 -12.98
N LEU A 24 -6.88 20.50 -12.69
CA LEU A 24 -6.15 20.37 -11.44
C LEU A 24 -7.02 20.66 -10.21
N LEU A 25 -7.84 21.71 -10.25
CA LEU A 25 -8.78 22.01 -9.17
C LEU A 25 -9.84 20.92 -9.00
N LYS A 26 -10.30 20.32 -10.10
CA LYS A 26 -11.29 19.24 -10.05
C LYS A 26 -10.70 17.96 -9.43
N GLU A 27 -9.47 17.60 -9.81
CA GLU A 27 -8.74 16.47 -9.24
C GLU A 27 -8.46 16.67 -7.75
N LEU A 28 -7.96 17.84 -7.35
CA LEU A 28 -7.73 18.16 -5.94
C LEU A 28 -9.01 18.11 -5.10
N ASN A 29 -10.13 18.57 -5.66
CA ASN A 29 -11.41 18.53 -4.96
C ASN A 29 -11.91 17.08 -4.82
N GLN A 30 -11.73 16.24 -5.84
CA GLN A 30 -12.06 14.83 -5.76
C GLN A 30 -11.21 14.10 -4.70
N VAL A 31 -9.90 14.34 -4.68
CA VAL A 31 -9.00 13.79 -3.66
C VAL A 31 -9.41 14.24 -2.26
N ALA A 32 -9.82 15.50 -2.09
CA ALA A 32 -10.28 15.99 -0.79
C ALA A 32 -11.54 15.27 -0.29
N PHE A 33 -12.44 14.85 -1.19
CA PHE A 33 -13.61 14.05 -0.81
C PHE A 33 -13.24 12.62 -0.44
N GLU A 34 -12.38 11.97 -1.22
CA GLU A 34 -11.92 10.60 -0.94
C GLU A 34 -11.20 10.51 0.41
N VAL A 35 -10.34 11.49 0.73
CA VAL A 35 -9.66 11.55 2.03
C VAL A 35 -10.64 11.74 3.19
N ALA A 36 -11.68 12.55 3.02
CA ALA A 36 -12.68 12.76 4.06
C ALA A 36 -13.55 11.52 4.29
N GLU A 37 -13.86 10.76 3.24
CA GLU A 37 -14.57 9.48 3.33
C GLU A 37 -13.73 8.43 4.06
N ASP A 38 -12.45 8.29 3.71
CA ASP A 38 -11.52 7.37 4.36
C ASP A 38 -11.32 7.67 5.86
N GLU A 39 -11.26 8.96 6.24
CA GLU A 39 -11.18 9.36 7.66
C GLU A 39 -12.46 8.97 8.42
N GLN A 40 -13.63 9.16 7.79
CA GLN A 40 -14.91 8.83 8.40
C GLN A 40 -15.08 7.31 8.58
N ASP A 41 -14.69 6.51 7.59
CA ASP A 41 -14.76 5.05 7.68
C ASP A 41 -13.85 4.51 8.79
N GLN A 42 -12.66 5.09 8.95
CA GLN A 42 -11.76 4.73 10.05
C GLN A 42 -12.34 5.09 11.43
N GLU A 43 -13.03 6.23 11.55
CA GLU A 43 -13.71 6.61 12.78
C GLU A 43 -14.84 5.62 13.13
N ILE A 44 -15.62 5.21 12.14
CA ILE A 44 -16.70 4.23 12.30
C ILE A 44 -16.13 2.88 12.73
N GLU A 45 -15.08 2.38 12.08
CA GLU A 45 -14.44 1.10 12.44
C GLU A 45 -13.89 1.13 13.87
N ALA A 46 -13.27 2.26 14.28
CA ALA A 46 -12.79 2.43 15.65
C ALA A 46 -13.93 2.42 16.67
N PHE A 47 -15.06 3.05 16.34
CA PHE A 47 -16.25 3.07 17.19
C PHE A 47 -16.86 1.66 17.33
N GLU A 48 -17.05 0.94 16.22
CA GLU A 48 -17.59 -0.42 16.22
C GLU A 48 -16.70 -1.38 17.03
N SER A 49 -15.38 -1.27 16.88
CA SER A 49 -14.41 -2.02 17.68
C SER A 49 -14.57 -1.74 19.19
N GLY A 50 -14.77 -0.48 19.58
CA GLY A 50 -15.03 -0.11 20.97
C GLY A 50 -16.32 -0.75 21.52
N VAL A 51 -17.40 -0.69 20.75
CA VAL A 51 -18.69 -1.29 21.12
C VAL A 51 -18.59 -2.80 21.31
N ASP A 52 -17.82 -3.48 20.46
CA ASP A 52 -17.64 -4.93 20.59
C ASP A 52 -16.79 -5.32 21.81
N ILE A 53 -15.79 -4.51 22.17
CA ILE A 53 -15.04 -4.68 23.43
C ILE A 53 -15.99 -4.56 24.63
N ASP A 54 -16.87 -3.56 24.63
CA ASP A 54 -17.83 -3.35 25.72
C ASP A 54 -18.81 -4.53 25.84
N LYS A 55 -19.38 -5.01 24.73
CA LYS A 55 -20.24 -6.21 24.71
C LYS A 55 -19.51 -7.45 25.22
N CYS A 56 -18.25 -7.63 24.82
CA CYS A 56 -17.42 -8.74 25.30
C CYS A 56 -17.16 -8.64 26.81
N GLN A 57 -17.00 -7.44 27.35
CA GLN A 57 -16.83 -7.20 28.78
C GLN A 57 -18.12 -7.45 29.57
N GLU A 58 -19.28 -7.05 29.05
CA GLU A 58 -20.59 -7.35 29.66
C GLU A 58 -20.84 -8.86 29.74
N SER A 59 -20.52 -9.58 28.67
CA SER A 59 -20.69 -11.03 28.59
C SER A 59 -19.64 -11.79 29.41
N ASN A 60 -18.43 -11.23 29.54
CA ASN A 60 -17.33 -11.81 30.28
C ASN A 60 -16.56 -10.72 31.05
N PRO A 61 -16.82 -10.55 32.36
CA PRO A 61 -16.16 -9.51 33.16
C PRO A 61 -14.64 -9.72 33.31
N SER A 62 -14.12 -10.88 32.89
CA SER A 62 -12.67 -11.15 32.84
C SER A 62 -12.05 -10.92 31.46
N TYR A 63 -12.76 -10.32 30.50
CA TYR A 63 -12.26 -10.06 29.14
C TYR A 63 -11.05 -9.11 29.15
N LEU A 64 -11.15 -7.98 29.87
CA LEU A 64 -10.05 -7.04 30.10
C LEU A 64 -9.33 -7.37 31.42
N ARG A 65 -8.81 -8.59 31.55
CA ARG A 65 -8.12 -8.99 32.79
C ARG A 65 -6.87 -8.14 32.97
N THR A 66 -6.88 -7.25 33.96
CA THR A 66 -5.64 -6.63 34.44
C THR A 66 -4.75 -7.77 34.95
N PRO A 67 -3.52 -7.92 34.44
CA PRO A 67 -2.64 -8.97 34.89
C PRO A 67 -2.46 -8.83 36.41
N PRO A 68 -2.58 -9.92 37.18
CA PRO A 68 -2.50 -9.85 38.64
C PRO A 68 -1.14 -9.28 39.05
N ALA A 69 -1.15 -8.31 39.99
CA ALA A 69 0.01 -7.50 40.41
C ALA A 69 1.23 -8.32 40.93
N SER A 70 1.07 -9.63 41.09
CA SER A 70 2.07 -10.54 41.66
C SER A 70 2.53 -11.65 40.71
N GLN A 71 2.18 -11.59 39.41
CA GLN A 71 2.87 -12.40 38.40
C GLN A 71 4.30 -11.85 38.20
N LYS A 72 5.23 -12.31 39.05
CA LYS A 72 6.66 -12.24 38.73
C LYS A 72 6.83 -12.84 37.35
N LEU A 73 7.35 -12.05 36.41
CA LEU A 73 7.81 -12.48 35.09
C LEU A 73 8.76 -13.67 35.30
N GLN A 74 8.23 -14.90 35.27
CA GLN A 74 9.07 -16.08 35.21
C GLN A 74 9.74 -16.01 33.84
N ALA A 75 11.07 -15.95 33.85
CA ALA A 75 11.85 -16.01 32.63
C ALA A 75 11.38 -17.26 31.86
N PRO A 76 10.94 -17.13 30.60
CA PRO A 76 10.43 -18.25 29.84
C PRO A 76 11.53 -19.32 29.78
N SER A 77 11.16 -20.54 30.18
CA SER A 77 12.06 -21.69 30.09
C SER A 77 12.65 -21.79 28.68
N PRO A 78 13.92 -22.18 28.49
CA PRO A 78 14.49 -22.39 27.16
C PRO A 78 13.71 -23.42 26.31
N SER A 79 12.93 -24.30 26.93
CA SER A 79 11.98 -25.18 26.22
C SER A 79 10.80 -24.42 25.61
N SER A 80 10.32 -23.37 26.28
CA SER A 80 9.21 -22.52 25.84
C SER A 80 9.57 -21.70 24.59
N HIS A 81 10.84 -21.31 24.43
CA HIS A 81 11.29 -20.58 23.24
C HIS A 81 11.20 -21.41 21.94
N LYS A 82 11.50 -22.72 22.02
CA LYS A 82 11.37 -23.62 20.86
C LYS A 82 9.91 -23.81 20.46
N GLU A 83 9.04 -24.01 21.44
CA GLU A 83 7.60 -24.17 21.22
C GLU A 83 6.96 -22.90 20.68
N LEU A 84 7.31 -21.74 21.25
CA LEU A 84 6.87 -20.43 20.74
C LEU A 84 7.34 -20.20 19.30
N SER A 85 8.58 -20.56 18.97
CA SER A 85 9.11 -20.42 17.60
C SER A 85 8.38 -21.33 16.61
N GLN A 86 8.04 -22.56 17.00
CA GLN A 86 7.25 -23.48 16.18
C GLN A 86 5.81 -22.98 15.99
N ASN A 87 5.18 -22.50 17.06
CA ASN A 87 3.84 -21.93 17.01
C ASN A 87 3.78 -20.66 16.16
N LEU A 88 4.78 -19.78 16.28
CA LEU A 88 4.91 -18.59 15.43
C LEU A 88 5.11 -18.97 13.97
N LYS A 89 5.94 -19.97 13.66
CA LYS A 89 6.15 -20.46 12.29
C LYS A 89 4.86 -21.04 11.70
N LYS A 90 4.11 -21.80 12.49
CA LYS A 90 2.83 -22.40 12.08
C LYS A 90 1.72 -21.35 11.93
N ALA A 91 1.68 -20.37 12.81
CA ALA A 91 0.77 -19.24 12.71
C ALA A 91 1.11 -18.38 11.47
N SER A 92 2.40 -18.16 11.19
CA SER A 92 2.84 -17.36 10.05
C SER A 92 2.75 -18.04 8.69
N GLU A 93 2.70 -19.38 8.65
CA GLU A 93 2.48 -20.17 7.42
C GLU A 93 1.21 -19.78 6.66
N GLN A 94 0.18 -19.30 7.37
CA GLN A 94 -1.10 -18.88 6.79
C GLN A 94 -1.32 -17.35 6.78
N ILE A 95 -0.36 -16.55 7.27
CA ILE A 95 -0.52 -15.09 7.31
C ILE A 95 -0.56 -14.49 5.90
N ILE A 96 0.17 -15.07 4.94
CA ILE A 96 -0.09 -14.75 3.54
C ILE A 96 -1.31 -15.56 3.10
N VAL A 97 -2.49 -14.95 3.26
CA VAL A 97 -3.76 -15.45 2.72
C VAL A 97 -3.50 -15.91 1.28
N THR A 98 -4.04 -17.07 0.90
CA THR A 98 -3.81 -17.64 -0.44
C THR A 98 -4.09 -16.63 -1.56
N ASN A 99 -5.04 -15.71 -1.32
CA ASN A 99 -5.34 -14.60 -2.20
C ASN A 99 -4.17 -13.61 -2.35
N THR A 100 -3.58 -13.15 -1.25
CA THR A 100 -2.40 -12.26 -1.25
C THR A 100 -1.22 -12.87 -2.00
N ARG A 101 -0.99 -14.18 -1.84
CA ARG A 101 0.08 -14.87 -2.59
C ARG A 101 -0.18 -14.86 -4.10
N LYS A 102 -1.42 -15.16 -4.50
CA LYS A 102 -1.82 -15.09 -5.91
C LYS A 102 -1.65 -13.68 -6.46
N GLU A 103 -2.00 -12.67 -5.67
CA GLU A 103 -1.86 -11.28 -6.05
C GLU A 103 -0.39 -10.88 -6.22
N TYR A 104 0.48 -11.26 -5.29
CA TYR A 104 1.93 -11.02 -5.43
C TYR A 104 2.51 -11.70 -6.67
N ASN A 105 2.11 -12.93 -6.97
CA ASN A 105 2.54 -13.61 -8.20
C ASN A 105 2.04 -12.88 -9.45
N ARG A 106 0.79 -12.39 -9.44
CA ARG A 106 0.21 -11.61 -10.54
C ARG A 106 0.95 -10.30 -10.76
N LEU A 107 1.23 -9.55 -9.68
CA LEU A 107 2.00 -8.31 -9.71
C LEU A 107 3.42 -8.55 -10.22
N TRP A 108 4.09 -9.58 -9.72
CA TRP A 108 5.43 -9.96 -10.17
C TRP A 108 5.46 -10.34 -11.66
N ALA A 109 4.49 -11.13 -12.12
CA ALA A 109 4.38 -11.47 -13.54
C ALA A 109 4.17 -10.23 -14.42
N SER A 110 3.34 -9.27 -13.99
CA SER A 110 3.15 -8.01 -14.71
C SER A 110 4.42 -7.16 -14.72
N PHE A 111 5.14 -7.07 -13.60
CA PHE A 111 6.40 -6.32 -13.50
C PHE A 111 7.50 -6.92 -14.39
N THR A 112 7.68 -8.24 -14.38
CA THR A 112 8.72 -8.89 -15.21
C THR A 112 8.43 -8.76 -16.70
N GLN A 113 7.16 -8.78 -17.12
CA GLN A 113 6.75 -8.46 -18.48
C GLN A 113 7.06 -7.00 -18.85
N PHE A 114 6.77 -6.06 -17.96
CA PHE A 114 7.10 -4.65 -18.14
C PHE A 114 8.61 -4.44 -18.33
N CYS A 115 9.43 -5.02 -17.45
CA CYS A 115 10.90 -4.97 -17.55
C CYS A 115 11.42 -5.50 -18.88
N ALA A 116 10.78 -6.54 -19.44
CA ALA A 116 11.12 -7.06 -20.76
C ALA A 116 10.70 -6.10 -21.88
N ALA A 117 9.52 -5.48 -21.78
CA ALA A 117 8.98 -4.57 -22.78
C ALA A 117 9.82 -3.30 -22.96
N ILE A 118 10.35 -2.74 -21.86
CA ILE A 118 11.19 -1.53 -21.88
C ILE A 118 12.68 -1.82 -22.04
N GLY A 119 13.07 -3.09 -22.07
CA GLY A 119 14.45 -3.53 -22.31
C GLY A 119 15.37 -3.52 -21.09
N TYR A 120 14.85 -3.42 -19.87
CA TYR A 120 15.65 -3.65 -18.65
C TYR A 120 16.10 -5.11 -18.49
N ALA A 121 15.32 -6.04 -19.03
CA ALA A 121 15.68 -7.44 -19.11
C ALA A 121 15.40 -7.98 -20.52
N ALA A 122 16.18 -8.97 -20.98
CA ALA A 122 15.98 -9.57 -22.30
C ALA A 122 14.65 -10.37 -22.38
N THR A 123 14.23 -10.97 -21.27
CA THR A 123 12.98 -11.72 -21.13
C THR A 123 12.45 -11.57 -19.72
N ALA A 124 11.15 -11.83 -19.50
CA ALA A 124 10.57 -11.79 -18.15
C ALA A 124 11.30 -12.73 -17.17
N SER A 125 11.69 -13.94 -17.62
CA SER A 125 12.41 -14.92 -16.80
C SER A 125 13.84 -14.49 -16.46
N ALA A 126 14.45 -13.59 -17.24
CA ALA A 126 15.79 -13.09 -16.95
C ALA A 126 15.83 -12.24 -15.68
N VAL A 127 14.71 -11.64 -15.27
CA VAL A 127 14.61 -10.87 -14.01
C VAL A 127 14.76 -11.81 -12.80
N ASP A 128 14.13 -12.98 -12.82
CA ASP A 128 14.24 -13.97 -11.74
C ASP A 128 15.69 -14.46 -11.56
N ALA A 129 16.42 -14.61 -12.68
CA ALA A 129 17.82 -15.02 -12.67
C ALA A 129 18.78 -13.97 -12.09
N MET A 130 18.33 -12.72 -11.91
CA MET A 130 19.14 -11.68 -11.26
C MET A 130 19.22 -11.88 -9.74
N PHE A 131 18.34 -12.67 -9.13
CA PHE A 131 18.43 -12.96 -7.70
C PHE A 131 19.59 -13.94 -7.40
N PRO A 132 20.43 -13.71 -6.38
CA PRO A 132 20.33 -12.66 -5.35
C PRO A 132 21.02 -11.33 -5.69
N ASN A 133 21.71 -11.24 -6.83
CA ASN A 133 22.52 -10.08 -7.22
C ASN A 133 21.71 -9.07 -8.06
N LEU A 134 20.71 -8.46 -7.44
CA LEU A 134 19.88 -7.45 -8.11
C LEU A 134 20.72 -6.20 -8.48
N PRO A 135 20.46 -5.57 -9.64
CA PRO A 135 21.16 -4.35 -10.02
C PRO A 135 20.78 -3.20 -9.08
N ALA A 136 21.70 -2.25 -8.88
CA ALA A 136 21.45 -1.09 -8.02
C ALA A 136 20.27 -0.22 -8.48
N ALA A 137 19.96 -0.24 -9.78
CA ALA A 137 18.83 0.47 -10.38
C ALA A 137 17.48 -0.28 -10.23
N PHE A 138 17.46 -1.48 -9.66
CA PHE A 138 16.23 -2.27 -9.53
C PHE A 138 15.08 -1.54 -8.82
N PRO A 139 15.30 -0.77 -7.73
CA PRO A 139 14.24 0.03 -7.12
C PRO A 139 13.64 1.09 -8.06
N GLU A 140 14.47 1.68 -8.94
CA GLU A 140 14.01 2.64 -9.96
C GLU A 140 13.08 1.96 -10.95
N TRP A 141 13.39 0.74 -11.38
CA TRP A 141 12.54 -0.02 -12.32
C TRP A 141 11.14 -0.26 -11.76
N ILE A 142 11.04 -0.56 -10.46
CA ILE A 142 9.76 -0.72 -9.78
C ILE A 142 9.00 0.60 -9.74
N ALA A 143 9.67 1.72 -9.43
CA ALA A 143 9.03 3.03 -9.42
C ALA A 143 8.46 3.39 -10.81
N VAL A 144 9.25 3.19 -11.88
CA VAL A 144 8.76 3.43 -13.25
C VAL A 144 7.57 2.53 -13.57
N TRP A 145 7.60 1.25 -13.19
CA TRP A 145 6.46 0.34 -13.39
C TRP A 145 5.18 0.79 -12.66
N ILE A 146 5.31 1.32 -11.44
CA ILE A 146 4.16 1.85 -10.69
C ILE A 146 3.60 3.10 -11.37
N MET A 147 4.45 3.96 -11.94
CA MET A 147 4.05 5.18 -12.64
C MET A 147 3.50 4.96 -14.06
N ASP A 148 3.77 3.80 -14.68
CA ASP A 148 3.24 3.43 -16.01
C ASP A 148 1.76 2.99 -15.95
N ARG A 149 1.23 2.74 -14.75
CA ARG A 149 -0.17 2.36 -14.51
C ARG A 149 -1.05 3.56 -14.17
#